data_AF-A0A173ULF9-F1
#
_entry.id   AF-A0A173ULF9-F1
#
_cell.length_a   1.000
_cell.length_b   1.000
_cell.length_c   1.000
_cell.angle_alpha   90.00
_cell.angle_beta   90.00
_cell.angle_gamma   90.00
#
_symmetry.space_group_name_H-M   'P 1'
#
loop_
_entity.id
_entity.type
_entity.pdbx_description
1 polymer ?
#
loop_
_entity_poly.entity_id
_entity_poly.type
_entity_poly.pdbx_seq_one_letter_code
_entity_poly.pdbx_strand_id
1 'polypeptide(L)'
;MQYNNNTKDTQELLKIFYSDKYGFDEEGLKKSLQGVLQYYDNHARHQYHIISRFVNEKMQESEDSVSYILNNIDVMLAFLENKRKECEKIIKKTSSIKIDEVILNLEKLYDHIALEEERLKNNAANMKISNSQIKDNVLETFNSITDSFQEKVDEVSGSLNANIITVVGLFSAIIFVFFGGITGMSGLVKGICTLKSKEDLTIPLICVLALGFVIFNIVFLLLYSIAKIVDKNIGTTISGQGYVWYDIDDSTDGKFYVLKNGELTRKSYETRQKAQKKIEKNKRVWRVKEAIKQTLKKIFFRFPYVLAINIILVIGILYLYMQL
;
A
#
# COMPACT_ATOMS: atom_id res chain seq x y z
N MET A 1 39.26 17.71 -31.03
CA MET A 1 40.11 18.74 -30.39
C MET A 1 39.53 20.16 -30.53
N GLN A 2 39.01 20.58 -31.69
CA GLN A 2 38.38 21.91 -31.86
C GLN A 2 37.23 22.24 -30.89
N TYR A 3 36.41 21.26 -30.51
CA TYR A 3 35.27 21.48 -29.58
C TYR A 3 35.70 21.90 -28.17
N ASN A 4 36.88 21.49 -27.71
CA ASN A 4 37.36 21.72 -26.35
C ASN A 4 38.16 23.02 -26.20
N ASN A 5 38.63 23.60 -27.32
CA ASN A 5 39.28 24.92 -27.32
C ASN A 5 38.23 26.03 -27.31
N ASN A 6 37.23 25.93 -28.19
CA ASN A 6 36.15 26.92 -28.33
C ASN A 6 35.34 27.13 -27.03
N THR A 7 35.21 26.08 -26.20
CA THR A 7 34.58 26.16 -24.88
C THR A 7 35.41 26.93 -23.85
N LYS A 8 36.74 26.78 -23.86
CA LYS A 8 37.64 27.58 -23.02
C LYS A 8 37.65 29.04 -23.46
N ASP A 9 37.68 29.28 -24.76
CA ASP A 9 37.78 30.62 -25.34
C ASP A 9 36.52 31.45 -25.02
N THR A 10 35.33 30.84 -25.07
CA THR A 10 34.07 31.53 -24.66
C THR A 10 34.08 31.85 -23.16
N GLN A 11 34.61 30.95 -22.33
CA GLN A 11 34.71 31.18 -20.89
C GLN A 11 35.72 32.29 -20.55
N GLU A 12 36.83 32.37 -21.29
CA GLU A 12 37.82 33.44 -21.15
C GLU A 12 37.24 34.80 -21.55
N LEU A 13 36.45 34.87 -22.62
CA LEU A 13 35.70 36.08 -23.01
C LEU A 13 34.80 36.56 -21.87
N LEU A 14 34.01 35.66 -21.26
CA LEU A 14 33.12 36.00 -20.15
C LEU A 14 33.89 36.47 -18.91
N LYS A 15 35.07 35.90 -18.64
CA LYS A 15 35.94 36.30 -17.52
C LYS A 15 36.50 37.71 -17.67
N ILE A 16 36.69 38.22 -18.89
CA ILE A 16 37.09 39.62 -19.12
C ILE A 16 36.06 40.54 -18.47
N PHE A 17 34.78 40.31 -18.75
CA PHE A 17 33.67 41.13 -18.25
C PHE A 17 33.30 40.84 -16.79
N TYR A 18 33.81 39.75 -16.20
CA TYR A 18 33.64 39.44 -14.78
C TYR A 18 34.82 39.89 -13.90
N SER A 19 35.85 40.52 -14.47
CA SER A 19 37.04 40.90 -13.71
C SER A 19 36.79 42.12 -12.82
N ASP A 20 37.20 42.04 -11.54
CA ASP A 20 37.16 43.18 -10.59
C ASP A 20 37.96 44.40 -11.05
N LYS A 21 38.90 44.22 -11.99
CA LYS A 21 39.76 45.29 -12.54
C LYS A 21 39.23 45.87 -13.85
N TYR A 22 38.03 45.46 -14.27
CA TYR A 22 37.46 45.89 -15.54
C TYR A 22 37.17 47.39 -15.53
N GLY A 23 37.63 48.11 -16.56
CA GLY A 23 37.26 49.51 -16.78
C GLY A 23 37.79 50.52 -15.75
N PHE A 24 38.77 50.14 -14.92
CA PHE A 24 39.33 51.03 -13.88
C PHE A 24 40.01 52.28 -14.47
N ASP A 25 40.54 52.16 -15.69
CA ASP A 25 41.08 53.25 -16.50
C ASP A 25 40.87 52.99 -18.01
N GLU A 26 41.08 54.02 -18.84
CA GLU A 26 40.93 53.93 -20.30
C GLU A 26 41.92 52.91 -20.91
N GLU A 27 43.06 52.68 -20.28
CA GLU A 27 44.05 51.67 -20.69
C GLU A 27 43.56 50.23 -20.41
N GLY A 28 42.84 50.02 -19.31
CA GLY A 28 42.17 48.76 -18.97
C GLY A 28 41.08 48.40 -19.97
N LEU A 29 40.28 49.39 -20.43
CA LEU A 29 39.29 49.17 -21.50
C LEU A 29 39.96 48.77 -22.82
N LYS A 30 41.10 49.39 -23.16
CA LYS A 30 41.87 49.03 -24.37
C LYS A 30 42.42 47.60 -24.28
N LYS A 31 42.89 47.16 -23.11
CA LYS A 31 43.34 45.78 -22.88
C LYS A 31 42.19 44.78 -22.98
N SER A 32 41.05 45.09 -22.37
CA SER A 32 39.84 44.27 -22.48
C SER A 32 39.39 44.16 -23.94
N LEU A 33 39.42 45.26 -24.70
CA LEU A 33 39.11 45.26 -26.12
C LEU A 33 40.06 44.35 -26.92
N GLN A 34 41.35 44.35 -26.63
CA GLN A 34 42.30 43.42 -27.27
C GLN A 34 41.94 41.95 -27.01
N GLY A 35 41.55 41.60 -25.78
CA GLY A 35 41.09 40.25 -25.44
C GLY A 35 39.80 39.85 -26.17
N VAL A 36 38.86 40.79 -26.30
CA VAL A 36 37.62 40.61 -27.08
C VAL A 36 37.93 40.38 -28.57
N LEU A 37 38.87 41.13 -29.14
CA LEU A 37 39.27 40.98 -30.55
C LEU A 37 39.94 39.63 -30.82
N GLN A 38 40.82 39.17 -29.91
CA GLN A 38 41.44 37.85 -30.02
C GLN A 38 40.42 36.70 -30.05
N TYR A 39 39.33 36.84 -29.29
CA TYR A 39 38.25 35.86 -29.33
C TYR A 39 37.53 35.89 -30.69
N TYR A 40 37.10 37.07 -31.16
CA TYR A 40 36.31 37.18 -32.38
C TYR A 40 37.09 36.91 -33.67
N ASP A 41 38.41 37.08 -33.67
CA ASP A 41 39.28 36.68 -34.81
C ASP A 41 39.22 35.17 -35.06
N ASN A 42 39.00 34.38 -34.00
CA ASN A 42 38.96 32.92 -34.07
C ASN A 42 37.54 32.34 -34.03
N HIS A 43 36.55 33.12 -33.58
CA HIS A 43 35.20 32.63 -33.28
C HIS A 43 34.11 33.58 -33.75
N ALA A 44 33.32 33.13 -34.74
CA ALA A 44 32.18 33.89 -35.26
C ALA A 44 30.87 33.67 -34.44
N ARG A 45 30.84 32.73 -33.50
CA ARG A 45 29.63 32.37 -32.73
C ARG A 45 29.99 32.09 -31.27
N HIS A 46 29.13 32.49 -30.34
CA HIS A 46 29.26 32.13 -28.93
C HIS A 46 28.71 30.74 -28.63
N GLN A 47 29.34 30.04 -27.69
CA GLN A 47 28.86 28.76 -27.21
C GLN A 47 27.77 28.97 -26.13
N TYR A 48 26.50 28.90 -26.54
CA TYR A 48 25.36 29.16 -25.65
C TYR A 48 25.36 28.29 -24.38
N HIS A 49 25.76 27.02 -24.47
CA HIS A 49 25.85 26.15 -23.29
C HIS A 49 26.93 26.60 -22.28
N ILE A 50 28.01 27.26 -22.73
CA ILE A 50 29.04 27.82 -21.84
C ILE A 50 28.55 29.10 -21.19
N ILE A 51 27.87 29.97 -21.94
CA ILE A 51 27.20 31.15 -21.38
C ILE A 51 26.22 30.70 -20.29
N SER A 52 25.32 29.76 -20.61
CA SER A 52 24.35 29.20 -19.67
C SER A 52 25.00 28.66 -18.39
N ARG A 53 26.06 27.85 -18.54
CA ARG A 53 26.79 27.32 -17.39
C ARG A 53 27.43 28.43 -16.55
N PHE A 54 28.08 29.40 -17.20
CA PHE A 54 28.80 30.48 -16.52
C PHE A 54 27.83 31.40 -15.77
N VAL A 55 26.74 31.81 -16.43
CA VAL A 55 25.68 32.63 -15.83
C VAL A 55 25.07 31.91 -14.62
N ASN A 56 24.72 30.64 -14.76
CA ASN A 56 24.18 29.84 -13.65
C ASN A 56 25.16 29.73 -12.46
N GLU A 57 26.45 29.48 -12.73
CA GLU A 57 27.47 29.43 -11.68
C GLU A 57 27.60 30.77 -10.95
N LYS A 58 27.60 31.89 -11.69
CA LYS A 58 27.75 33.23 -11.10
C LYS A 58 26.51 33.73 -10.37
N MET A 59 25.32 33.38 -10.82
CA MET A 59 24.08 33.65 -10.08
C MET A 59 23.99 32.89 -8.75
N GLN A 60 24.63 31.72 -8.64
CA GLN A 60 24.70 30.98 -7.38
C GLN A 60 25.70 31.60 -6.39
N GLU A 61 26.76 32.24 -6.89
CA GLU A 61 27.75 32.94 -6.07
C GLU A 61 27.20 34.27 -5.51
N SER A 62 26.55 35.07 -6.35
CA SER A 62 25.91 36.34 -5.96
C SER A 62 24.83 36.74 -6.96
N GLU A 63 23.74 37.31 -6.45
CA GLU A 63 22.57 37.73 -7.22
C GLU A 63 22.91 38.84 -8.24
N ASP A 64 23.92 39.67 -7.93
CA ASP A 64 24.32 40.81 -8.76
C ASP A 64 25.45 40.48 -9.75
N SER A 65 26.06 39.29 -9.67
CA SER A 65 27.22 38.91 -10.51
C SER A 65 26.96 39.05 -12.01
N VAL A 66 25.74 38.73 -12.45
CA VAL A 66 25.34 38.81 -13.86
C VAL A 66 25.10 40.26 -14.26
N SER A 67 24.49 41.07 -13.39
CA SER A 67 24.32 42.51 -13.57
C SER A 67 25.66 43.22 -13.78
N TYR A 68 26.71 42.81 -13.04
CA TYR A 68 28.07 43.33 -13.24
C TYR A 68 28.61 43.00 -14.64
N ILE A 69 28.42 41.78 -15.13
CA ILE A 69 28.88 41.36 -16.46
C ILE A 69 28.15 42.16 -17.56
N LEU A 70 26.83 42.27 -17.46
CA LEU A 70 26.00 43.02 -18.42
C LEU A 70 26.42 44.49 -18.45
N ASN A 71 26.56 45.13 -17.29
CA ASN A 71 27.02 46.51 -17.19
C ASN A 71 28.42 46.71 -17.79
N ASN A 72 29.33 45.75 -17.59
CA ASN A 72 30.68 45.82 -18.15
C ASN A 72 30.68 45.70 -19.69
N ILE A 73 29.76 44.90 -20.26
CA ILE A 73 29.54 44.84 -21.71
C ILE A 73 28.98 46.18 -22.22
N ASP A 74 28.00 46.76 -21.53
CA ASP A 74 27.44 48.09 -21.88
C ASP A 74 28.51 49.18 -21.86
N VAL A 75 29.41 49.17 -20.87
CA VAL A 75 30.55 50.08 -20.81
C VAL A 75 31.50 49.90 -22.02
N MET A 76 31.72 48.66 -22.48
CA MET A 76 32.53 48.42 -23.68
C MET A 76 31.84 48.94 -24.94
N LEU A 77 30.54 48.72 -25.08
CA LEU A 77 29.74 49.22 -26.20
C LEU A 77 29.81 50.74 -26.25
N ALA A 78 29.58 51.41 -25.11
CA ALA A 78 29.70 52.87 -24.99
C ALA A 78 31.12 53.37 -25.32
N PHE A 79 32.17 52.62 -24.94
CA PHE A 79 33.55 52.96 -25.28
C PHE A 79 33.80 52.87 -26.80
N LEU A 80 33.33 51.80 -27.45
CA LEU A 80 33.45 51.61 -28.90
C LEU A 80 32.71 52.69 -29.70
N GLU A 81 31.57 53.15 -29.21
CA GLU A 81 30.79 54.21 -29.85
C GLU A 81 31.42 55.60 -29.66
N ASN A 82 31.71 55.98 -28.41
CA ASN A 82 32.21 57.33 -28.08
C ASN A 82 33.65 57.56 -28.54
N LYS A 83 34.47 56.52 -28.61
CA LYS A 83 35.90 56.58 -29.00
C LYS A 83 36.16 55.83 -30.31
N ARG A 84 35.17 55.77 -31.21
CA ARG A 84 35.21 55.01 -32.47
C ARG A 84 36.51 55.15 -33.26
N LYS A 85 36.99 56.38 -33.51
CA LYS A 85 38.24 56.64 -34.28
C LYS A 85 39.49 56.05 -33.63
N GLU A 86 39.54 56.00 -32.30
CA GLU A 86 40.67 55.45 -31.56
C GLU A 86 40.59 53.92 -31.51
N CYS A 87 39.39 53.38 -31.26
CA CYS A 87 39.13 51.95 -31.29
C CYS A 87 39.42 51.36 -32.68
N GLU A 88 39.01 52.02 -33.76
CA GLU A 88 39.34 51.58 -35.13
C GLU A 88 40.85 51.48 -35.39
N LYS A 89 41.67 52.36 -34.79
CA LYS A 89 43.14 52.26 -34.91
C LYS A 89 43.67 51.05 -34.14
N ILE A 90 43.12 50.74 -32.97
CA ILE A 90 43.50 49.58 -32.16
C ILE A 90 43.10 48.30 -32.87
N ILE A 91 41.87 48.26 -33.41
CA ILE A 91 41.34 47.11 -34.14
C ILE A 91 42.21 46.85 -35.37
N LYS A 92 42.47 47.84 -36.23
CA LYS A 92 43.34 47.66 -37.42
C LYS A 92 44.76 47.18 -37.11
N LYS A 93 45.28 47.46 -35.91
CA LYS A 93 46.60 46.97 -35.46
C LYS A 93 46.55 45.53 -34.95
N THR A 94 45.40 45.08 -34.47
CA THR A 94 45.26 43.83 -33.71
C THR A 94 44.51 42.75 -34.49
N SER A 95 43.57 43.14 -35.35
CA SER A 95 42.56 42.29 -35.98
C SER A 95 42.15 42.85 -37.35
N SER A 96 41.58 42.01 -38.20
CA SER A 96 41.00 42.41 -39.50
C SER A 96 39.49 42.71 -39.44
N ILE A 97 38.88 42.56 -38.26
CA ILE A 97 37.42 42.72 -38.05
C ILE A 97 37.03 44.20 -38.10
N LYS A 98 35.83 44.49 -38.59
CA LYS A 98 35.27 45.85 -38.57
C LYS A 98 34.71 46.18 -37.19
N ILE A 99 34.85 47.42 -36.74
CA ILE A 99 34.30 47.86 -35.45
C ILE A 99 32.79 47.57 -35.31
N ASP A 100 32.03 47.74 -36.38
CA ASP A 100 30.58 47.47 -36.40
C ASP A 100 30.26 45.98 -36.15
N GLU A 101 31.14 45.07 -36.60
CA GLU A 101 30.98 43.63 -36.39
C GLU A 101 31.30 43.23 -34.94
N VAL A 102 32.28 43.90 -34.31
CA VAL A 102 32.58 43.73 -32.88
C VAL A 102 31.42 44.20 -32.02
N ILE A 103 30.86 45.37 -32.33
CA ILE A 103 29.68 45.92 -31.65
C ILE A 103 28.53 44.93 -31.74
N LEU A 104 28.18 44.49 -32.95
CA LEU A 104 27.10 43.52 -33.18
C LEU A 104 27.31 42.21 -32.41
N ASN A 105 28.54 41.72 -32.33
CA ASN A 105 28.82 40.48 -31.60
C ASN A 105 28.75 40.68 -30.07
N LEU A 106 29.11 41.86 -29.55
CA LEU A 106 28.94 42.19 -28.13
C LEU A 106 27.47 42.38 -27.75
N GLU A 107 26.67 43.01 -28.61
CA GLU A 107 25.21 43.11 -28.42
C GLU A 107 24.56 41.71 -28.36
N LYS A 108 24.95 40.80 -29.26
CA LYS A 108 24.48 39.40 -29.19
C LYS A 108 24.89 38.70 -27.91
N LEU A 109 26.11 38.94 -27.42
CA LEU A 109 26.58 38.36 -26.17
C LEU A 109 25.75 38.88 -24.99
N TYR A 110 25.48 40.19 -24.96
CA TYR A 110 24.61 40.82 -23.98
C TYR A 110 23.23 40.16 -23.96
N ASP A 111 22.58 40.09 -25.12
CA ASP A 111 21.25 39.49 -25.26
C ASP A 111 21.24 38.03 -24.79
N HIS A 112 22.27 37.24 -25.12
CA HIS A 112 22.38 35.86 -24.68
C HIS A 112 22.50 35.71 -23.16
N ILE A 113 23.26 36.60 -22.51
CA ILE A 113 23.42 36.60 -21.05
C ILE A 113 22.13 37.07 -20.37
N ALA A 114 21.52 38.15 -20.86
CA ALA A 114 20.29 38.71 -20.30
C ALA A 114 19.11 37.72 -20.40
N LEU A 115 18.94 37.07 -21.56
CA LEU A 115 17.91 36.04 -21.74
C LEU A 115 18.12 34.84 -20.81
N GLU A 116 19.37 34.44 -20.60
CA GLU A 116 19.69 33.33 -19.71
C GLU A 116 19.42 33.68 -18.24
N GLU A 117 19.74 34.89 -17.82
CA GLU A 117 19.43 35.40 -16.49
C GLU A 117 17.92 35.34 -16.22
N GLU A 118 17.10 35.85 -17.14
CA GLU A 118 15.65 35.83 -17.03
C GLU A 118 15.12 34.39 -16.94
N ARG A 119 15.63 33.49 -17.80
CA ARG A 119 15.27 32.07 -17.80
C ARG A 119 15.57 31.41 -16.45
N LEU A 120 16.74 31.68 -15.87
CA LEU A 120 17.14 31.11 -14.58
C LEU A 120 16.32 31.69 -13.42
N LYS A 121 16.05 33.00 -13.41
CA LYS A 121 15.16 33.63 -12.41
C LYS A 121 13.76 33.04 -12.44
N ASN A 122 13.18 32.89 -13.63
CA ASN A 122 11.85 32.29 -13.81
C ASN A 122 11.82 30.82 -13.37
N ASN A 123 12.84 30.03 -13.71
CA ASN A 123 12.95 28.64 -13.27
C ASN A 123 13.08 28.54 -11.75
N ALA A 124 13.88 29.40 -11.11
CA ALA A 124 14.02 29.42 -9.65
C ALA A 124 12.70 29.77 -8.94
N ALA A 125 11.94 30.73 -9.46
CA ALA A 125 10.62 31.08 -8.94
C ALA A 125 9.63 29.89 -9.05
N ASN A 126 9.59 29.25 -10.22
CA ASN A 126 8.73 28.08 -10.45
C ASN A 126 9.12 26.89 -9.55
N MET A 127 10.41 26.64 -9.35
CA MET A 127 10.87 25.59 -8.43
C MET A 127 10.48 25.88 -6.99
N LYS A 128 10.52 27.13 -6.53
CA LYS A 128 10.05 27.51 -5.18
C LYS A 128 8.57 27.20 -4.99
N ILE A 129 7.72 27.55 -5.97
CA ILE A 129 6.27 27.28 -5.94
C ILE A 129 6.01 25.77 -5.95
N SER A 130 6.68 25.04 -6.83
CA SER A 130 6.53 23.58 -6.92
C SER A 130 6.96 22.91 -5.61
N ASN A 131 8.05 23.36 -5.00
CA ASN A 131 8.52 22.81 -3.72
C ASN A 131 7.56 23.09 -2.57
N SER A 132 6.95 24.28 -2.50
CA SER A 132 5.93 24.56 -1.48
C SER A 132 4.69 23.70 -1.69
N GLN A 133 4.21 23.55 -2.92
CA GLN A 133 3.07 22.67 -3.22
C GLN A 133 3.37 21.20 -2.87
N ILE A 134 4.56 20.70 -3.19
CA ILE A 134 4.98 19.35 -2.81
C ILE A 134 5.00 19.21 -1.28
N LYS A 135 5.56 20.18 -0.57
CA LYS A 135 5.61 20.16 0.89
C LYS A 135 4.21 20.12 1.49
N ASP A 136 3.30 20.95 1.01
CA ASP A 136 1.92 21.02 1.50
C ASP A 136 1.16 19.72 1.23
N ASN A 137 1.25 19.19 0.01
CA ASN A 137 0.63 17.91 -0.37
C ASN A 137 1.17 16.73 0.47
N VAL A 138 2.48 16.70 0.73
CA VAL A 138 3.11 15.67 1.58
C VAL A 138 2.60 15.77 3.01
N LEU A 139 2.48 16.98 3.54
CA LEU A 139 2.02 17.21 4.91
C LEU A 139 0.54 16.86 5.08
N GLU A 140 -0.30 17.21 4.10
CA GLU A 140 -1.71 16.82 4.06
C GLU A 140 -1.87 15.28 3.98
N THR A 141 -1.10 14.64 3.09
CA THR A 141 -1.10 13.17 2.95
C THR A 141 -0.67 12.49 4.26
N PHE A 142 0.38 13.01 4.91
CA PHE A 142 0.88 12.46 6.17
C PHE A 142 -0.14 12.61 7.30
N ASN A 143 -0.81 13.76 7.40
CA ASN A 143 -1.87 13.99 8.38
C ASN A 143 -3.04 13.03 8.15
N SER A 144 -3.50 12.88 6.91
CA SER A 144 -4.57 11.94 6.55
C SER A 144 -4.23 10.49 6.92
N ILE A 145 -3.00 10.05 6.64
CA ILE A 145 -2.53 8.72 7.03
C ILE A 145 -2.52 8.58 8.55
N THR A 146 -2.02 9.58 9.27
CA THR A 146 -1.96 9.57 10.73
C THR A 146 -3.35 9.48 11.36
N ASP A 147 -4.30 10.27 10.87
CA ASP A 147 -5.69 10.24 11.33
C ASP A 147 -6.33 8.86 11.08
N SER A 148 -6.15 8.31 9.87
CA SER A 148 -6.68 6.98 9.53
C SER A 148 -6.05 5.84 10.35
N PHE A 149 -4.77 6.00 10.73
CA PHE A 149 -4.08 5.05 11.58
C PHE A 149 -4.56 5.13 13.01
N GLN A 150 -4.72 6.35 13.54
CA GLN A 150 -5.24 6.58 14.88
C GLN A 150 -6.66 6.01 15.04
N GLU A 151 -7.54 6.25 14.06
CA GLU A 151 -8.90 5.68 14.04
C GLU A 151 -8.88 4.15 14.12
N LYS A 152 -8.03 3.49 13.32
CA LYS A 152 -7.88 2.03 13.35
C LYS A 152 -7.30 1.53 14.67
N VAL A 153 -6.35 2.25 15.25
CA VAL A 153 -5.77 1.91 16.56
C VAL A 153 -6.83 2.00 17.65
N ASP A 154 -7.66 3.04 17.63
CA ASP A 154 -8.74 3.23 18.59
C ASP A 154 -9.84 2.18 18.43
N GLU A 155 -10.21 1.83 17.20
CA GLU A 155 -11.16 0.73 16.90
C GLU A 155 -10.63 -0.61 17.42
N VAL A 156 -9.38 -0.95 17.09
CA VAL A 156 -8.74 -2.20 17.53
C VAL A 156 -8.59 -2.22 19.05
N SER A 157 -8.16 -1.13 19.68
CA SER A 157 -8.04 -1.01 21.13
C SER A 157 -9.38 -1.19 21.84
N GLY A 158 -10.44 -0.54 21.34
CA GLY A 158 -11.80 -0.69 21.85
C GLY A 158 -12.30 -2.14 21.79
N SER A 159 -12.11 -2.79 20.63
CA SER A 159 -12.51 -4.19 20.44
C SER A 159 -11.71 -5.17 21.32
N LEU A 160 -10.41 -4.94 21.48
CA LEU A 160 -9.54 -5.76 22.32
C LEU A 160 -9.93 -5.65 23.80
N ASN A 161 -10.19 -4.45 24.29
CA ASN A 161 -10.61 -4.24 25.68
C ASN A 161 -11.92 -4.97 25.98
N ALA A 162 -12.92 -4.87 25.10
CA ALA A 162 -14.18 -5.59 25.24
C ALA A 162 -13.98 -7.12 25.23
N ASN A 163 -13.14 -7.62 24.32
CA ASN A 163 -12.80 -9.04 24.23
C ASN A 163 -12.09 -9.54 25.49
N ILE A 164 -11.11 -8.78 26.02
CA ILE A 164 -10.39 -9.12 27.26
C ILE A 164 -11.35 -9.20 28.43
N ILE A 165 -12.20 -8.17 28.63
CA ILE A 165 -13.20 -8.16 29.71
C ILE A 165 -14.13 -9.37 29.60
N THR A 166 -14.59 -9.69 28.39
CA THR A 166 -15.49 -10.82 28.17
C THR A 166 -14.81 -12.17 28.45
N VAL A 167 -13.56 -12.35 28.01
CA VAL A 167 -12.76 -13.56 28.30
C VAL A 167 -12.53 -13.71 29.80
N VAL A 168 -12.15 -12.64 30.50
CA VAL A 168 -11.93 -12.64 31.96
C VAL A 168 -13.23 -12.96 32.70
N GLY A 169 -14.36 -12.37 32.28
CA GLY A 169 -15.68 -12.64 32.86
C GLY A 169 -16.09 -14.11 32.70
N LEU A 170 -15.93 -14.66 31.49
CA LEU A 170 -16.24 -16.07 31.22
C LEU A 170 -15.29 -17.01 31.97
N PHE A 171 -14.00 -16.69 32.05
CA PHE A 171 -13.03 -17.48 32.81
C PHE A 171 -13.34 -17.50 34.31
N SER A 172 -13.75 -16.36 34.87
CA SER A 172 -14.20 -16.25 36.26
C SER A 172 -15.44 -17.11 36.52
N ALA A 173 -16.44 -17.07 35.63
CA ALA A 173 -17.64 -17.92 35.73
C ALA A 173 -17.28 -19.41 35.69
N ILE A 174 -16.38 -19.80 34.78
CA ILE A 174 -15.88 -21.18 34.68
C ILE A 174 -15.20 -21.59 36.00
N ILE A 175 -14.32 -20.76 36.57
CA ILE A 175 -13.65 -21.01 37.85
C ILE A 175 -14.66 -21.22 38.98
N PHE A 176 -15.67 -20.36 39.10
CA PHE A 176 -16.71 -20.50 40.12
C PHE A 176 -17.51 -21.79 39.97
N VAL A 177 -17.87 -22.18 38.74
CA VAL A 177 -18.55 -23.46 38.47
C VAL A 177 -17.64 -24.64 38.78
N PHE A 178 -16.35 -24.58 38.47
CA PHE A 178 -15.40 -25.65 38.80
C PHE A 178 -15.19 -25.81 40.30
N PHE A 179 -14.89 -24.73 41.04
CA PHE A 179 -14.70 -24.82 42.49
C PHE A 179 -16.00 -25.15 43.23
N GLY A 180 -17.14 -24.60 42.80
CA GLY A 180 -18.45 -24.95 43.31
C GLY A 180 -18.80 -26.42 43.04
N GLY A 181 -18.54 -26.88 41.81
CA GLY A 181 -18.74 -28.26 41.38
C GLY A 181 -17.87 -29.26 42.13
N ILE A 182 -16.58 -28.98 42.31
CA ILE A 182 -15.64 -29.82 43.09
C ILE A 182 -16.09 -29.91 44.55
N THR A 183 -16.48 -28.78 45.15
CA THR A 183 -16.94 -28.74 46.54
C THR A 183 -18.24 -29.54 46.72
N GLY A 184 -19.21 -29.37 45.81
CA GLY A 184 -20.44 -30.16 45.79
C GLY A 184 -20.18 -31.65 45.58
N MET A 185 -19.28 -32.00 44.65
CA MET A 185 -18.88 -33.39 44.38
C MET A 185 -18.21 -34.04 45.60
N SER A 186 -17.34 -33.32 46.31
CA SER A 186 -16.71 -33.79 47.54
C SER A 186 -17.74 -34.15 48.62
N GLY A 187 -18.79 -33.34 48.76
CA GLY A 187 -19.92 -33.63 49.65
C GLY A 187 -20.70 -34.87 49.23
N LEU A 188 -21.01 -34.99 47.94
CA LEU A 188 -21.74 -36.15 47.39
C LEU A 188 -20.95 -37.45 47.52
N VAL A 189 -19.65 -37.45 47.20
CA VAL A 189 -18.78 -38.63 47.32
C VAL A 189 -18.70 -39.08 48.78
N LYS A 190 -18.56 -38.15 49.73
CA LYS A 190 -18.61 -38.50 51.16
C LYS A 190 -19.94 -39.14 51.56
N GLY A 191 -21.06 -38.63 51.07
CA GLY A 191 -22.39 -39.21 51.28
C GLY A 191 -22.49 -40.63 50.70
N ILE A 192 -22.09 -40.82 49.44
CA ILE A 192 -22.09 -42.12 48.75
C ILE A 192 -21.22 -43.15 49.49
N CYS A 193 -20.04 -42.76 49.99
CA CYS A 193 -19.15 -43.64 50.77
C CYS A 193 -19.74 -44.11 52.11
N THR A 194 -20.82 -43.50 52.61
CA THR A 194 -21.49 -43.96 53.85
C THR A 194 -22.57 -45.01 53.60
N LEU A 195 -23.00 -45.20 52.36
CA LEU A 195 -24.03 -46.17 51.98
C LEU A 195 -23.40 -47.56 51.75
N LYS A 196 -24.02 -48.61 52.33
CA LYS A 196 -23.49 -49.98 52.30
C LYS A 196 -24.25 -50.94 51.37
N SER A 197 -25.46 -50.59 50.94
CA SER A 197 -26.29 -51.42 50.04
C SER A 197 -26.08 -51.04 48.58
N LYS A 198 -26.11 -52.03 47.67
CA LYS A 198 -26.01 -51.80 46.21
C LYS A 198 -27.22 -51.05 45.67
N GLU A 199 -28.42 -51.34 46.16
CA GLU A 199 -29.67 -50.70 45.70
C GLU A 199 -29.71 -49.22 46.08
N ASP A 200 -29.28 -48.88 47.31
CA ASP A 200 -29.23 -47.50 47.81
C ASP A 200 -28.16 -46.62 47.12
N LEU A 201 -27.16 -47.23 46.48
CA LEU A 201 -26.08 -46.52 45.79
C LEU A 201 -26.48 -46.06 44.37
N THR A 202 -27.46 -46.72 43.76
CA THR A 202 -27.77 -46.56 42.33
C THR A 202 -28.41 -45.21 42.04
N ILE A 203 -29.34 -44.74 42.89
CA ILE A 203 -30.00 -43.43 42.75
C ILE A 203 -29.00 -42.26 42.89
N PRO A 204 -28.17 -42.18 43.95
CA PRO A 204 -27.15 -41.13 44.06
C PRO A 204 -26.17 -41.09 42.88
N LEU A 205 -25.77 -42.25 42.35
CA LEU A 205 -24.82 -42.35 41.25
C LEU A 205 -25.43 -41.82 39.93
N ILE A 206 -26.71 -42.11 39.67
CA ILE A 206 -27.45 -41.53 38.54
C ILE A 206 -27.50 -39.99 38.66
N CYS A 207 -27.80 -39.47 39.85
CA CYS A 207 -27.83 -38.02 40.09
C CYS A 207 -26.46 -37.36 39.84
N VAL A 208 -25.36 -38.00 40.25
CA VAL A 208 -23.99 -37.51 40.00
C VAL A 208 -23.68 -37.47 38.51
N LEU A 209 -24.01 -38.53 37.76
CA LEU A 209 -23.79 -38.56 36.30
C LEU A 209 -24.65 -37.54 35.56
N ALA A 210 -25.92 -37.36 35.96
CA ALA A 210 -26.81 -36.36 35.39
C ALA A 210 -26.31 -34.93 35.65
N LEU A 211 -25.86 -34.66 36.88
CA LEU A 211 -25.28 -33.37 37.24
C LEU A 211 -23.96 -33.11 36.49
N GLY A 212 -23.11 -34.13 36.36
CA GLY A 212 -21.90 -34.08 35.54
C GLY A 212 -22.19 -33.77 34.06
N PHE A 213 -23.24 -34.37 33.50
CA PHE A 213 -23.72 -34.08 32.15
C PHE A 213 -24.14 -32.62 31.97
N VAL A 214 -24.92 -32.08 32.91
CA VAL A 214 -25.35 -30.67 32.86
C VAL A 214 -24.15 -29.73 32.96
N ILE A 215 -23.26 -29.94 33.93
CA ILE A 215 -22.07 -29.09 34.14
C ILE A 215 -21.14 -29.14 32.92
N PHE A 216 -20.87 -30.32 32.36
CA PHE A 216 -20.01 -30.47 31.19
C PHE A 216 -20.53 -29.68 29.98
N ASN A 217 -21.84 -29.74 29.71
CA ASN A 217 -22.44 -28.99 28.60
C ASN A 217 -22.46 -27.48 28.85
N ILE A 218 -22.65 -27.02 30.09
CA ILE A 218 -22.54 -25.60 30.45
C ILE A 218 -21.12 -25.09 30.22
N VAL A 219 -20.10 -25.83 30.69
CA VAL A 219 -18.69 -25.44 30.49
C VAL A 219 -18.35 -25.40 29.00
N PHE A 220 -18.80 -26.39 28.21
CA PHE A 220 -18.61 -26.38 26.76
C PHE A 220 -19.29 -25.18 26.08
N LEU A 221 -20.52 -24.83 26.48
CA LEU A 221 -21.23 -23.65 25.97
C LEU A 221 -20.46 -22.35 26.24
N LEU A 222 -19.89 -22.21 27.44
CA LEU A 222 -19.08 -21.05 27.82
C LEU A 222 -17.78 -20.99 26.99
N LEU A 223 -17.06 -22.10 26.85
CA LEU A 223 -15.86 -22.18 26.00
C LEU A 223 -16.18 -21.92 24.52
N TYR A 224 -17.31 -22.41 24.02
CA TYR A 224 -17.78 -22.14 22.67
C TYR A 224 -18.09 -20.65 22.47
N SER A 225 -18.70 -20.00 23.46
CA SER A 225 -18.96 -18.56 23.44
C SER A 225 -17.65 -17.77 23.38
N ILE A 226 -16.65 -18.12 24.20
CA ILE A 226 -15.30 -17.52 24.14
C ILE A 226 -14.71 -17.69 22.74
N ALA A 227 -14.72 -18.91 22.21
CA ALA A 227 -14.17 -19.20 20.89
C ALA A 227 -14.84 -18.37 19.79
N LYS A 228 -16.14 -18.09 19.93
CA LYS A 228 -16.88 -17.20 19.02
C LYS A 228 -16.54 -15.72 19.17
N ILE A 229 -16.30 -15.25 20.38
CA ILE A 229 -15.88 -13.87 20.64
C ILE A 229 -14.46 -13.62 20.10
N VAL A 230 -13.56 -14.59 20.24
CA VAL A 230 -12.16 -14.51 19.78
C VAL A 230 -12.00 -14.94 18.31
N ASP A 231 -13.10 -15.19 17.60
CA ASP A 231 -13.15 -15.70 16.23
C ASP A 231 -12.23 -16.91 15.95
N LYS A 232 -12.13 -17.81 16.92
CA LYS A 232 -11.39 -19.07 16.78
C LYS A 232 -12.35 -20.23 16.55
N ASN A 233 -12.07 -21.01 15.49
CA ASN A 233 -12.80 -22.24 15.27
C ASN A 233 -12.20 -23.38 16.11
N ILE A 234 -12.93 -23.79 17.15
CA ILE A 234 -12.58 -24.94 18.00
C ILE A 234 -13.22 -26.26 17.52
N GLY A 235 -13.97 -26.23 16.42
CA GLY A 235 -14.59 -27.41 15.82
C GLY A 235 -13.74 -28.05 14.73
N THR A 236 -13.99 -29.31 14.44
CA THR A 236 -13.34 -30.03 13.35
C THR A 236 -13.88 -29.58 11.99
N THR A 237 -13.01 -29.60 10.97
CA THR A 237 -13.41 -29.35 9.59
C THR A 237 -14.13 -30.58 9.05
N ILE A 238 -15.38 -30.40 8.64
CA ILE A 238 -16.18 -31.47 8.02
C ILE A 238 -16.02 -31.35 6.52
N SER A 239 -15.63 -32.45 5.85
CA SER A 239 -15.44 -32.47 4.41
C SER A 239 -16.72 -32.04 3.67
N GLY A 240 -16.51 -31.13 2.71
CA GLY A 240 -17.56 -30.53 1.91
C GLY A 240 -18.22 -31.50 0.90
N GLN A 241 -19.24 -30.99 0.24
CA GLN A 241 -20.11 -31.72 -0.69
C GLN A 241 -19.36 -32.38 -1.86
N GLY A 242 -19.85 -33.54 -2.29
CA GLY A 242 -19.71 -33.98 -3.67
C GLY A 242 -20.81 -33.36 -4.53
N TYR A 243 -20.43 -32.74 -5.65
CA TYR A 243 -21.39 -32.18 -6.61
C TYR A 243 -22.10 -33.31 -7.37
N VAL A 244 -23.43 -33.26 -7.43
CA VAL A 244 -24.23 -34.12 -8.31
C VAL A 244 -24.73 -33.29 -9.48
N TRP A 245 -24.25 -33.60 -10.68
CA TRP A 245 -24.72 -32.98 -11.91
C TRP A 245 -25.71 -33.91 -12.63
N TYR A 246 -26.66 -33.29 -13.31
CA TYR A 246 -27.67 -33.98 -14.10
C TYR A 246 -27.65 -33.39 -15.50
N ASP A 247 -27.72 -34.25 -16.49
CA ASP A 247 -27.75 -33.87 -17.90
C ASP A 247 -28.83 -34.66 -18.64
N ILE A 248 -29.07 -34.28 -19.89
CA ILE A 248 -30.03 -34.95 -20.78
C ILE A 248 -29.26 -35.52 -21.96
N ASP A 249 -29.41 -36.83 -22.16
CA ASP A 249 -28.91 -37.50 -23.35
C ASP A 249 -30.03 -37.62 -24.40
N ASP A 250 -29.75 -37.11 -25.59
CA ASP A 250 -30.62 -37.19 -26.77
C ASP A 250 -30.22 -38.42 -27.57
N SER A 251 -30.77 -39.58 -27.20
CA SER A 251 -30.56 -40.80 -27.97
C SER A 251 -31.33 -40.73 -29.30
N THR A 252 -30.79 -41.35 -30.35
CA THR A 252 -31.32 -41.37 -31.73
C THR A 252 -32.75 -41.92 -31.86
N ASP A 253 -33.27 -42.57 -30.82
CA ASP A 253 -34.62 -43.16 -30.78
C ASP A 253 -35.75 -42.14 -30.47
N GLY A 254 -35.45 -40.84 -30.47
CA GLY A 254 -36.44 -39.79 -30.16
C GLY A 254 -36.87 -39.74 -28.70
N LYS A 255 -36.08 -40.33 -27.79
CA LYS A 255 -36.34 -40.37 -26.34
C LYS A 255 -35.22 -39.65 -25.58
N PHE A 256 -35.62 -38.93 -24.53
CA PHE A 256 -34.72 -38.15 -23.66
C PHE A 256 -34.39 -38.95 -22.40
N TYR A 257 -33.12 -39.24 -22.16
CA TYR A 257 -32.65 -39.93 -20.95
C TYR A 257 -32.03 -38.94 -19.96
N VAL A 258 -32.25 -39.15 -18.66
CA VAL A 258 -31.62 -38.33 -17.63
C VAL A 258 -30.29 -38.98 -17.25
N LEU A 259 -29.19 -38.25 -17.40
CA LEU A 259 -27.88 -38.63 -16.90
C LEU A 259 -27.73 -38.13 -15.45
N LYS A 260 -27.13 -38.94 -14.58
CA LYS A 260 -26.73 -38.53 -13.23
C LYS A 260 -25.24 -38.82 -13.09
N ASN A 261 -24.42 -37.79 -12.93
CA ASN A 261 -22.96 -37.90 -12.86
C ASN A 261 -22.35 -38.70 -14.04
N GLY A 262 -22.91 -38.55 -15.24
CA GLY A 262 -22.45 -39.26 -16.45
C GLY A 262 -23.04 -40.67 -16.63
N GLU A 263 -23.76 -41.22 -15.66
CA GLU A 263 -24.43 -42.51 -15.79
C GLU A 263 -25.89 -42.35 -16.24
N LEU A 264 -26.30 -43.16 -17.22
CA LEU A 264 -27.66 -43.19 -17.75
C LEU A 264 -28.64 -43.72 -16.70
N THR A 265 -29.65 -42.93 -16.35
CA THR A 265 -30.74 -43.43 -15.51
C THR A 265 -31.73 -44.24 -16.37
N ARG A 266 -32.30 -45.31 -15.78
CA ARG A 266 -33.25 -46.23 -16.45
C ARG A 266 -34.56 -45.58 -16.97
N LYS A 267 -34.75 -44.27 -16.82
CA LYS A 267 -36.02 -43.60 -17.17
C LYS A 267 -35.83 -42.70 -18.39
N SER A 268 -36.54 -43.04 -19.46
CA SER A 268 -36.69 -42.21 -20.65
C SER A 268 -37.96 -41.36 -20.60
N TYR A 269 -37.94 -40.25 -21.31
CA TYR A 269 -39.03 -39.30 -21.43
C TYR A 269 -39.26 -38.98 -22.90
N GLU A 270 -40.51 -38.80 -23.30
CA GLU A 270 -40.90 -38.47 -24.69
C GLU A 270 -40.62 -37.00 -25.05
N THR A 271 -40.41 -36.15 -24.06
CA THR A 271 -40.25 -34.70 -24.27
C THR A 271 -39.17 -34.16 -23.37
N ARG A 272 -38.30 -33.31 -23.92
CA ARG A 272 -37.25 -32.60 -23.19
C ARG A 272 -37.78 -31.86 -21.95
N GLN A 273 -38.95 -31.24 -22.05
CA GLN A 273 -39.61 -30.55 -20.93
C GLN A 273 -39.95 -31.50 -19.76
N LYS A 274 -40.41 -32.73 -20.05
CA LYS A 274 -40.71 -33.74 -19.02
C LYS A 274 -39.43 -34.20 -18.32
N ALA A 275 -38.34 -34.39 -19.08
CA ALA A 275 -37.02 -34.74 -18.54
C ALA A 275 -36.44 -33.60 -17.67
N GLN A 276 -36.50 -32.35 -18.13
CA GLN A 276 -36.08 -31.16 -17.37
C GLN A 276 -36.84 -31.02 -16.05
N LYS A 277 -38.17 -31.10 -16.07
CA LYS A 277 -39.01 -31.03 -14.86
C LYS A 277 -38.67 -32.14 -13.86
N LYS A 278 -38.30 -33.34 -14.34
CA LYS A 278 -37.82 -34.43 -13.50
C LYS A 278 -36.46 -34.13 -12.89
N ILE A 279 -35.51 -33.63 -13.68
CA ILE A 279 -34.19 -33.21 -13.21
C ILE A 279 -34.32 -32.16 -12.12
N GLU A 280 -35.16 -31.13 -12.31
CA GLU A 280 -35.40 -30.08 -11.32
C GLU A 280 -35.97 -30.63 -10.02
N LYS A 281 -36.96 -31.54 -10.10
CA LYS A 281 -37.51 -32.22 -8.93
C LYS A 281 -36.44 -33.03 -8.19
N ASN A 282 -35.62 -33.78 -8.92
CA ASN A 282 -34.53 -34.58 -8.33
C ASN A 282 -33.43 -33.70 -7.72
N LYS A 283 -33.05 -32.59 -8.37
CA LYS A 283 -32.12 -31.58 -7.85
C LYS A 283 -32.66 -30.95 -6.56
N ARG A 284 -33.96 -30.63 -6.49
CA ARG A 284 -34.59 -30.07 -5.27
C ARG A 284 -34.58 -31.08 -4.12
N VAL A 285 -35.00 -32.33 -4.37
CA VAL A 285 -34.99 -33.39 -3.36
C VAL A 285 -33.57 -33.68 -2.86
N TRP A 286 -32.60 -33.74 -3.78
CA TRP A 286 -31.21 -33.97 -3.42
C TRP A 286 -30.65 -32.82 -2.56
N ARG A 287 -30.90 -31.55 -2.95
CA ARG A 287 -30.51 -30.38 -2.14
C ARG A 287 -31.05 -30.44 -0.73
N VAL A 288 -32.33 -30.79 -0.57
CA VAL A 288 -32.96 -30.90 0.76
C VAL A 288 -32.35 -32.05 1.56
N LYS A 289 -32.23 -33.25 0.97
CA LYS A 289 -31.63 -34.41 1.65
C LYS A 289 -30.19 -34.14 2.08
N GLU A 290 -29.41 -33.52 1.21
CA GLU A 290 -28.01 -33.21 1.49
C GLU A 290 -27.90 -32.09 2.53
N ALA A 291 -28.75 -31.06 2.48
CA ALA A 291 -28.81 -30.03 3.52
C ALA A 291 -29.10 -30.66 4.89
N ILE A 292 -30.09 -31.56 4.99
CA ILE A 292 -30.41 -32.28 6.23
C ILE A 292 -29.20 -33.11 6.68
N LYS A 293 -28.60 -33.89 5.78
CA LYS A 293 -27.43 -34.74 6.09
C LYS A 293 -26.24 -33.92 6.58
N GLN A 294 -25.98 -32.78 5.96
CA GLN A 294 -24.88 -31.88 6.34
C GLN A 294 -25.16 -31.18 7.66
N THR A 295 -26.40 -30.77 7.93
CA THR A 295 -26.80 -30.22 9.22
C THR A 295 -26.62 -31.27 10.33
N LEU A 296 -27.07 -32.50 10.13
CA LEU A 296 -26.85 -33.60 11.07
C LEU A 296 -25.36 -33.86 11.27
N LYS A 297 -24.57 -33.94 10.18
CA LYS A 297 -23.12 -34.11 10.30
C LYS A 297 -22.47 -32.98 11.11
N LYS A 298 -22.88 -31.74 10.89
CA LYS A 298 -22.39 -30.58 11.65
C LYS A 298 -22.79 -30.60 13.12
N ILE A 299 -23.95 -31.13 13.47
CA ILE A 299 -24.38 -31.25 14.86
C ILE A 299 -23.56 -32.33 15.59
N PHE A 300 -23.42 -33.50 14.98
CA PHE A 300 -22.82 -34.67 15.64
C PHE A 300 -21.29 -34.72 15.54
N PHE A 301 -20.70 -34.32 14.42
CA PHE A 301 -19.28 -34.55 14.12
C PHE A 301 -18.42 -33.28 14.17
N ARG A 302 -19.01 -32.11 14.41
CA ARG A 302 -18.23 -30.87 14.59
C ARG A 302 -17.45 -30.86 15.90
N PHE A 303 -17.97 -31.55 16.92
CA PHE A 303 -17.36 -31.66 18.26
C PHE A 303 -17.31 -33.12 18.71
N PRO A 304 -16.46 -33.96 18.09
CA PRO A 304 -16.47 -35.40 18.32
C PRO A 304 -16.14 -35.79 19.77
N TYR A 305 -15.27 -35.03 20.45
CA TYR A 305 -14.91 -35.28 21.85
C TYR A 305 -16.07 -34.98 22.82
N VAL A 306 -16.79 -33.88 22.59
CA VAL A 306 -17.97 -33.50 23.39
C VAL A 306 -19.06 -34.54 23.21
N LEU A 307 -19.28 -34.99 21.98
CA LEU A 307 -20.21 -36.07 21.67
C LEU A 307 -19.84 -37.36 22.41
N ALA A 308 -18.58 -37.79 22.33
CA ALA A 308 -18.11 -39.01 22.98
C ALA A 308 -18.35 -38.99 24.49
N ILE A 309 -18.01 -37.88 25.16
CA ILE A 309 -18.23 -37.72 26.61
C ILE A 309 -19.73 -37.75 26.95
N ASN A 310 -20.55 -37.04 26.19
CA ASN A 310 -22.01 -37.05 26.38
C ASN A 310 -22.60 -38.45 26.20
N ILE A 311 -22.14 -39.22 25.21
CA ILE A 311 -22.55 -40.62 24.99
C ILE A 311 -22.16 -41.49 26.18
N ILE A 312 -20.94 -41.37 26.70
CA ILE A 312 -20.47 -42.13 27.87
C ILE A 312 -21.36 -41.83 29.09
N LEU A 313 -21.66 -40.56 29.35
CA LEU A 313 -22.50 -40.15 30.48
C LEU A 313 -23.92 -40.68 30.35
N VAL A 314 -24.53 -40.58 29.17
CA VAL A 314 -25.89 -41.08 28.92
C VAL A 314 -25.96 -42.61 29.01
N ILE A 315 -25.00 -43.33 28.44
CA ILE A 315 -24.93 -44.80 28.55
C ILE A 315 -24.75 -45.21 30.02
N GLY A 316 -23.90 -44.50 30.78
CA GLY A 316 -23.73 -44.74 32.21
C GLY A 316 -25.03 -44.57 33.00
N ILE A 317 -25.79 -43.51 32.71
CA ILE A 317 -27.12 -43.28 33.32
C ILE A 317 -28.09 -44.41 32.96
N LEU A 318 -28.18 -44.79 31.68
CA LEU A 318 -29.08 -45.85 31.21
C LEU A 318 -28.72 -47.20 31.81
N TYR A 319 -27.44 -47.54 31.89
CA TYR A 319 -26.96 -48.79 32.49
C TYR A 319 -27.35 -48.89 33.97
N LEU A 320 -27.13 -47.83 34.73
CA LEU A 320 -27.52 -47.79 36.14
C LEU A 320 -29.04 -47.80 36.33
N TYR A 321 -29.78 -47.12 35.45
CA TYR A 321 -31.24 -47.15 35.46
C TYR A 321 -31.81 -48.56 35.18
N MET A 322 -31.14 -49.36 34.34
CA MET A 322 -31.53 -50.75 34.09
C MET A 322 -31.16 -51.72 35.23
N GLN A 323 -30.27 -51.33 36.15
CA GLN A 323 -29.90 -52.11 37.34
C GLN A 323 -30.75 -51.80 38.58
N LEU A 324 -31.62 -50.79 38.47
CA LEU A 324 -32.50 -50.28 39.51
C LEU A 324 -33.83 -51.05 39.51
#